data_AF-A0A5J4UQ93-F1
#
_entry.id   AF-A0A5J4UQ93-F1
#
_cell.length_a   1.000
_cell.length_b   1.000
_cell.length_c   1.000
_cell.angle_alpha   90.00
_cell.angle_beta   90.00
_cell.angle_gamma   90.00
#
_symmetry.space_group_name_H-M   'P 1'
#
loop_
_entity.id
_entity.type
_entity.pdbx_description
1 polymer ?
#
loop_
_entity_poly.entity_id
_entity_poly.type
_entity_poly.pdbx_seq_one_letter_code
_entity_poly.pdbx_strand_id
1 'polypeptide(L)'
;MLCLYRLPLGARLRKEVAYFNIHGITRDIELHYNICWFVAASHALHPDINNYKSRIADAIKLFFQFHDQEYILKDGPMSKRYKQQQQQYAGFNQATDLDKYQSVFKLNVFTYEFDGQPYSKSNEFIADKDCINVHILVVPLTIDDDVEVHAMFIKDFDLVVGGKLCEKCNQKLFSLHSRNYQRDFERHMLKCQGPISKKKVRLDYTPVVQSRETRSQNSQINGQINTLRPRKRGKTKDKN
;
A
#
# COMPACT_ATOMS: atom_id res chain seq x y z
N MET A 1 26.74 -17.50 2.73
CA MET A 1 26.44 -16.77 3.98
C MET A 1 26.67 -15.29 3.70
N LEU A 2 25.62 -14.59 3.26
CA LEU A 2 25.66 -13.13 3.07
C LEU A 2 25.18 -12.52 4.38
N CYS A 3 26.12 -11.99 5.18
CA CYS A 3 25.80 -11.01 6.20
C CYS A 3 25.38 -9.72 5.50
N LEU A 4 24.10 -9.59 5.17
CA LEU A 4 23.52 -8.27 4.96
C LEU A 4 23.36 -7.64 6.34
N TYR A 5 24.14 -6.60 6.62
CA TYR A 5 23.82 -5.65 7.68
C TYR A 5 22.47 -5.03 7.33
N ARG A 6 21.38 -5.60 7.83
CA ARG A 6 20.04 -5.02 7.70
C ARG A 6 20.05 -3.78 8.58
N LEU A 7 20.18 -2.61 7.96
CA LEU A 7 19.95 -1.33 8.63
C LEU A 7 18.54 -1.39 9.23
N PRO A 8 18.35 -1.03 10.52
CA PRO A 8 17.04 -1.04 11.14
C PRO A 8 16.09 -0.18 10.28
N LEU A 9 14.84 -0.61 10.13
CA LEU A 9 13.84 0.06 9.27
C LEU A 9 13.84 1.58 9.46
N GLY A 10 14.01 2.06 10.70
CA GLY A 10 14.11 3.48 11.03
C GLY A 10 15.15 4.29 10.24
N ALA A 11 16.27 3.67 9.85
CA ALA A 11 17.31 4.33 9.04
C ALA A 11 16.96 4.43 7.54
N ARG A 12 15.95 3.65 7.09
CA ARG A 12 15.45 3.61 5.71
C ARG A 12 14.14 4.36 5.52
N LEU A 13 13.45 4.69 6.61
CA LEU A 13 12.21 5.46 6.61
C LEU A 13 12.48 6.95 6.38
N ARG A 14 11.53 7.62 5.71
CA ARG A 14 11.46 9.09 5.73
C ARG A 14 11.34 9.58 7.17
N LYS A 15 11.90 10.75 7.47
CA LYS A 15 12.01 11.29 8.85
C LYS A 15 10.67 11.35 9.57
N GLU A 16 9.62 11.73 8.86
CA GLU A 16 8.26 11.83 9.38
C GLU A 16 7.68 10.45 9.71
N VAL A 17 7.93 9.45 8.86
CA VAL A 17 7.49 8.08 9.10
C VAL A 17 8.27 7.44 10.25
N ALA A 18 9.58 7.70 10.32
CA ALA A 18 10.42 7.29 11.44
C ALA A 18 9.93 7.91 12.75
N TYR A 19 9.50 9.18 12.74
CA TYR A 19 8.89 9.84 13.89
C TYR A 19 7.63 9.10 14.36
N PHE A 20 6.68 8.78 13.45
CA PHE A 20 5.49 8.04 13.85
C PHE A 20 5.81 6.69 14.50
N ASN A 21 6.83 6.01 13.98
CA ASN A 21 7.23 4.71 14.52
C ASN A 21 7.86 4.84 15.91
N ILE A 22 8.82 5.75 16.07
CA ILE A 22 9.53 5.99 17.34
C ILE A 22 8.56 6.42 18.44
N HIS A 23 7.55 7.23 18.10
CA HIS A 23 6.53 7.70 19.03
C HIS A 23 5.37 6.71 19.19
N GLY A 24 5.41 5.54 18.55
CA GLY A 24 4.42 4.48 18.68
C GLY A 24 3.04 4.81 18.10
N ILE A 25 2.98 5.83 17.23
CA ILE A 25 1.81 6.27 16.46
C ILE A 25 1.53 5.25 15.35
N THR A 26 2.57 4.79 14.67
CA THR A 26 2.55 3.57 13.88
C THR A 26 3.25 2.44 14.63
N ARG A 27 2.97 1.20 14.23
CA ARG A 27 3.63 0.00 14.71
C ARG A 27 4.13 -0.78 13.51
N ASP A 28 5.44 -0.88 13.40
CA ASP A 28 6.09 -1.90 12.60
C ASP A 28 6.86 -2.88 13.49
N ILE A 29 7.34 -3.92 12.84
CA ILE A 29 8.23 -4.92 13.41
C ILE A 29 9.29 -5.15 12.35
N GLU A 30 10.55 -5.07 12.75
CA GLU A 30 11.65 -5.44 11.87
C GLU A 30 11.61 -6.94 11.58
N LEU A 31 11.10 -7.28 10.40
CA LEU A 31 10.91 -8.65 10.00
C LEU A 31 12.07 -9.14 9.14
N HIS A 32 12.38 -10.42 9.30
CA HIS A 32 13.31 -11.09 8.40
C HIS A 32 12.68 -11.43 7.04
N TYR A 33 11.35 -11.39 6.96
CA TYR A 33 10.51 -11.85 5.84
C TYR A 33 9.46 -10.80 5.47
N ASN A 34 8.93 -10.87 4.25
CA ASN A 34 8.00 -9.88 3.69
C ASN A 34 6.54 -10.06 4.20
N ILE A 35 6.35 -10.24 5.51
CA ILE A 35 5.06 -10.54 6.15
C ILE A 35 4.43 -9.36 6.92
N CYS A 36 4.83 -8.12 6.61
CA CYS A 36 4.39 -6.90 7.31
C CYS A 36 2.86 -6.71 7.32
N TRP A 37 2.16 -7.09 6.26
CA TRP A 37 0.70 -7.10 6.21
C TRP A 37 0.07 -8.01 7.28
N PHE A 38 0.67 -9.16 7.57
CA PHE A 38 0.19 -10.06 8.61
C PHE A 38 0.51 -9.56 10.02
N VAL A 39 1.53 -8.72 10.19
CA VAL A 39 1.75 -7.98 11.45
C VAL A 39 0.65 -6.94 11.65
N ALA A 40 0.26 -6.22 10.59
CA ALA A 40 -0.88 -5.31 10.66
C ALA A 40 -2.20 -6.03 10.98
N ALA A 41 -2.45 -7.19 10.34
CA ALA A 41 -3.56 -8.08 10.68
C ALA A 41 -3.54 -8.44 12.17
N SER A 42 -2.38 -8.89 12.66
CA SER A 42 -2.20 -9.30 14.05
C SER A 42 -2.57 -8.16 15.01
N HIS A 43 -2.09 -6.95 14.76
CA HIS A 43 -2.43 -5.78 15.59
C HIS A 43 -3.93 -5.49 15.64
N ALA A 44 -4.65 -5.67 14.54
CA ALA A 44 -6.08 -5.46 14.47
C ALA A 44 -6.88 -6.59 15.14
N LEU A 45 -6.51 -7.84 14.90
CA LEU A 45 -7.25 -9.02 15.36
C LEU A 45 -6.95 -9.38 16.82
N HIS A 46 -5.71 -9.19 17.25
CA HIS A 46 -5.22 -9.59 18.57
C HIS A 46 -4.55 -8.39 19.26
N PRO A 47 -5.31 -7.33 19.61
CA PRO A 47 -4.76 -6.09 20.16
C PRO A 47 -4.12 -6.26 21.55
N ASP A 48 -4.45 -7.34 22.26
CA ASP A 48 -3.93 -7.73 23.57
C ASP A 48 -2.45 -8.17 23.54
N ILE A 49 -1.95 -8.62 22.40
CA ILE A 49 -0.54 -9.01 22.24
C ILE A 49 0.36 -7.77 22.31
N ASN A 50 1.00 -7.56 23.45
CA ASN A 50 1.78 -6.35 23.75
C ASN A 50 3.31 -6.53 23.61
N ASN A 51 3.79 -7.73 23.31
CA ASN A 51 5.22 -8.02 23.16
C ASN A 51 5.59 -8.47 21.75
N TYR A 52 6.79 -8.07 21.33
CA TYR A 52 7.32 -8.27 19.98
C TYR A 52 7.39 -9.74 19.54
N LYS A 53 7.90 -10.61 20.42
CA LYS A 53 8.09 -12.04 20.10
C LYS A 53 6.75 -12.73 19.82
N SER A 54 5.75 -12.48 20.66
CA SER A 54 4.41 -13.04 20.49
C SER A 54 3.70 -12.44 19.28
N ARG A 55 3.93 -11.15 19.00
CA ARG A 55 3.37 -10.48 17.81
C ARG A 55 3.91 -11.10 16.51
N ILE A 56 5.21 -11.37 16.43
CA ILE A 56 5.81 -12.08 15.29
C ILE A 56 5.22 -13.48 15.15
N ALA A 57 5.18 -14.22 16.26
CA ALA A 57 4.63 -15.57 16.30
C ALA A 57 3.19 -15.61 15.77
N ASP A 58 2.37 -14.65 16.17
CA ASP A 58 1.00 -14.51 15.71
C ASP A 58 0.90 -14.13 14.23
N ALA A 59 1.67 -13.15 13.77
CA ALA A 59 1.73 -12.78 12.35
C ALA A 59 2.15 -13.97 11.45
N ILE A 60 3.06 -14.83 11.93
CA ILE A 60 3.46 -16.05 11.22
C ILE A 60 2.29 -17.05 11.14
N LYS A 61 1.52 -17.22 12.21
CA LYS A 61 0.31 -18.06 12.18
C LYS A 61 -0.70 -17.53 11.16
N LEU A 62 -0.96 -16.23 11.16
CA LEU A 62 -1.85 -15.58 10.20
C LEU A 62 -1.35 -15.74 8.77
N PHE A 63 -0.04 -15.59 8.52
CA PHE A 63 0.58 -15.86 7.21
C PHE A 63 0.26 -17.26 6.70
N PHE A 64 0.40 -18.29 7.54
CA PHE A 64 0.10 -19.66 7.13
C PHE A 64 -1.40 -19.91 6.97
N GLN A 65 -2.23 -19.35 7.84
CA GLN A 65 -3.69 -19.39 7.69
C GLN A 65 -4.14 -18.79 6.35
N PHE A 66 -3.57 -17.66 5.94
CA PHE A 66 -3.84 -17.05 4.63
C PHE A 66 -3.45 -17.95 3.45
N HIS A 67 -2.45 -18.82 3.63
CA HIS A 67 -2.04 -19.81 2.63
C HIS A 67 -2.76 -21.15 2.79
N ASP A 68 -3.90 -21.18 3.50
CA ASP A 68 -4.71 -22.37 3.77
C ASP A 68 -3.91 -23.49 4.46
N GLN A 69 -2.94 -23.10 5.29
CA GLN A 69 -2.07 -24.00 6.04
C GLN A 69 -2.31 -23.82 7.53
N GLU A 70 -2.59 -24.93 8.21
CA GLU A 70 -2.58 -24.96 9.66
C GLU A 70 -1.13 -24.95 10.15
N TYR A 71 -0.77 -23.91 10.92
CA TYR A 71 0.53 -23.79 11.54
C TYR A 71 0.40 -23.70 13.05
N ILE A 72 0.86 -24.77 13.71
CA ILE A 72 0.95 -24.82 15.17
C ILE A 72 2.38 -24.45 15.55
N LEU A 73 2.54 -23.32 16.23
CA LEU A 73 3.80 -23.00 16.92
C LEU A 73 4.04 -24.05 17.99
N LYS A 74 5.11 -24.84 17.81
CA LYS A 74 5.60 -25.79 18.81
C LYS A 74 6.81 -25.20 19.50
N ASP A 75 7.06 -25.62 20.74
CA ASP A 75 8.31 -25.32 21.44
C ASP A 75 9.47 -25.95 20.67
N GLY A 76 10.32 -25.10 20.08
CA GLY A 76 11.45 -25.51 19.27
C GLY A 76 11.62 -24.70 17.99
N PRO A 77 12.70 -24.96 17.23
CA PRO A 77 12.97 -24.26 16.00
C PRO A 77 11.92 -24.59 14.92
N MET A 78 11.46 -23.55 14.22
CA MET A 78 10.57 -23.70 13.06
C MET A 78 11.17 -24.67 12.03
N SER A 79 10.33 -25.53 11.46
CA SER A 79 10.74 -26.51 10.44
C SER A 79 11.39 -25.82 9.23
N LYS A 80 12.34 -26.51 8.58
CA LYS A 80 13.02 -26.00 7.38
C LYS A 80 12.02 -25.61 6.28
N ARG A 81 10.94 -26.38 6.13
CA ARG A 81 9.89 -26.13 5.13
C ARG A 81 9.21 -24.77 5.34
N TYR A 82 8.76 -24.47 6.56
CA TYR A 82 8.08 -23.22 6.86
C TYR A 82 9.02 -22.01 6.72
N LYS A 83 10.28 -22.15 7.14
CA LYS A 83 11.31 -21.12 6.91
C LYS A 83 11.52 -20.85 5.43
N GLN A 84 11.63 -21.90 4.62
CA GLN A 84 11.84 -21.76 3.18
C GLN A 84 10.65 -21.07 2.50
N GLN A 85 9.42 -21.41 2.89
CA GLN A 85 8.22 -20.77 2.34
C GLN A 85 8.18 -19.26 2.67
N GLN A 86 8.58 -18.86 3.88
CA GLN A 86 8.69 -17.45 4.25
C GLN A 86 9.79 -16.71 3.48
N GLN A 87 10.91 -17.39 3.19
CA GLN A 87 12.03 -16.83 2.41
C GLN A 87 11.69 -16.66 0.93
N GLN A 88 10.86 -17.56 0.38
CA GLN A 88 10.43 -17.53 -1.02
C GLN A 88 9.22 -16.64 -1.26
N TYR A 89 8.57 -16.16 -0.19
CA TYR A 89 7.42 -15.28 -0.30
C TYR A 89 7.86 -13.92 -0.84
N ALA A 90 7.42 -13.60 -2.06
CA ALA A 90 7.75 -12.34 -2.74
C ALA A 90 7.26 -11.10 -1.96
N GLY A 91 6.26 -11.28 -1.11
CA GLY A 91 5.60 -10.20 -0.39
C GLY A 91 4.12 -10.14 -0.75
N PHE A 92 3.38 -9.36 0.03
CA PHE A 92 1.95 -9.18 -0.19
C PHE A 92 1.71 -8.28 -1.40
N ASN A 93 0.93 -8.78 -2.36
CA ASN A 93 0.50 -8.02 -3.52
C ASN A 93 -0.95 -7.60 -3.33
N GLN A 94 -1.16 -6.30 -3.10
CA GLN A 94 -2.49 -5.75 -2.84
C GLN A 94 -3.49 -5.99 -3.98
N ALA A 95 -3.06 -6.11 -5.22
CA ALA A 95 -3.96 -6.38 -6.35
C ALA A 95 -4.48 -7.82 -6.36
N THR A 96 -3.69 -8.80 -5.91
CA THR A 96 -4.06 -10.22 -5.99
C THR A 96 -4.48 -10.81 -4.65
N ASP A 97 -3.95 -10.28 -3.55
CA ASP A 97 -4.05 -10.91 -2.23
C ASP A 97 -5.13 -10.28 -1.35
N LEU A 98 -5.54 -9.04 -1.64
CA LEU A 98 -6.40 -8.25 -0.78
C LEU A 98 -7.78 -8.87 -0.55
N ASP A 99 -8.47 -9.31 -1.60
CA ASP A 99 -9.79 -9.93 -1.47
C ASP A 99 -9.75 -11.17 -0.57
N LYS A 100 -8.73 -12.02 -0.75
CA LYS A 100 -8.51 -13.19 0.10
C LYS A 100 -8.20 -12.77 1.54
N TYR A 101 -7.32 -11.79 1.72
CA TYR A 101 -6.90 -11.29 3.03
C TYR A 101 -8.10 -10.76 3.83
N GLN A 102 -8.96 -9.95 3.21
CA GLN A 102 -10.18 -9.44 3.83
C GLN A 102 -11.15 -10.56 4.19
N SER A 103 -11.31 -11.55 3.31
CA SER A 103 -12.23 -12.67 3.52
C SER A 103 -11.78 -13.60 4.65
N VAL A 104 -10.49 -13.96 4.67
CA VAL A 104 -9.89 -14.87 5.66
C VAL A 104 -9.90 -14.24 7.05
N PHE A 105 -9.57 -12.95 7.15
CA PHE A 105 -9.42 -12.28 8.44
C PHE A 105 -10.61 -11.43 8.86
N LYS A 106 -11.66 -11.31 8.03
CA LYS A 106 -12.83 -10.46 8.28
C LYS A 106 -12.43 -9.00 8.56
N LEU A 107 -11.62 -8.44 7.65
CA LEU A 107 -11.07 -7.09 7.77
C LEU A 107 -11.60 -6.13 6.69
N ASN A 108 -11.93 -4.91 7.10
CA ASN A 108 -11.98 -3.75 6.21
C ASN A 108 -10.61 -3.07 6.21
N VAL A 109 -10.04 -2.84 5.04
CA VAL A 109 -8.67 -2.32 4.93
C VAL A 109 -8.71 -0.87 4.45
N PHE A 110 -8.05 0.00 5.19
CA PHE A 110 -7.84 1.40 4.84
C PHE A 110 -6.35 1.64 4.67
N THR A 111 -5.91 1.97 3.45
CA THR A 111 -4.51 2.27 3.19
C THR A 111 -4.28 3.76 3.09
N TYR A 112 -3.12 4.19 3.57
CA TYR A 112 -2.66 5.56 3.56
C TYR A 112 -1.26 5.58 2.99
N GLU A 113 -0.97 6.56 2.15
CA GLU A 113 0.36 6.78 1.62
C GLU A 113 0.87 8.12 2.15
N PHE A 114 2.17 8.19 2.43
CA PHE A 114 2.80 9.45 2.81
C PHE A 114 3.50 10.04 1.58
N ASP A 115 2.98 11.13 1.03
CA ASP A 115 3.53 11.82 -0.15
C ASP A 115 4.32 13.09 0.19
N GLY A 116 4.50 13.40 1.49
CA GLY A 116 5.18 14.60 1.97
C GLY A 116 4.25 15.77 2.30
N GLN A 117 2.93 15.60 2.21
CA GLN A 117 1.92 16.55 2.71
C GLN A 117 1.11 15.92 3.86
N PRO A 118 0.34 16.71 4.66
CA PRO A 118 -0.62 16.14 5.60
C PRO A 118 -1.71 15.35 4.85
N TYR A 119 -1.45 14.05 4.77
CA TYR A 119 -2.27 12.88 4.47
C TYR A 119 -3.44 13.04 3.50
N SER A 120 -3.30 12.37 2.35
CA SER A 120 -4.43 11.90 1.56
C SER A 120 -4.71 10.43 1.89
N LYS A 121 -5.96 10.12 2.24
CA LYS A 121 -6.44 8.73 2.31
C LYS A 121 -6.30 8.15 0.91
N SER A 122 -5.47 7.12 0.74
CA SER A 122 -5.20 6.59 -0.61
C SER A 122 -6.35 5.70 -1.05
N ASN A 123 -6.69 4.65 -0.28
CA ASN A 123 -7.69 3.68 -0.69
C ASN A 123 -8.55 3.13 0.46
N GLU A 124 -9.76 2.69 0.11
CA GLU A 124 -10.76 2.11 1.00
C GLU A 124 -11.27 0.78 0.44
N PHE A 125 -11.11 -0.29 1.21
CA PHE A 125 -11.57 -1.62 0.85
C PHE A 125 -12.50 -2.12 1.94
N ILE A 126 -13.79 -1.93 1.72
CA ILE A 126 -14.83 -2.30 2.69
C ILE A 126 -15.47 -3.61 2.21
N ALA A 127 -15.26 -4.67 2.98
CA ALA A 127 -15.85 -5.98 2.74
C ALA A 127 -17.27 -6.06 3.33
N ASP A 128 -17.43 -5.74 4.62
CA ASP A 128 -18.71 -5.73 5.33
C ASP A 128 -18.67 -4.78 6.54
N LYS A 129 -19.83 -4.33 7.03
CA LYS A 129 -19.95 -3.51 8.25
C LYS A 129 -19.55 -4.26 9.52
N ASP A 130 -19.64 -5.59 9.53
CA ASP A 130 -19.33 -6.43 10.69
C ASP A 130 -17.84 -6.82 10.72
N CYS A 131 -17.06 -6.46 9.69
CA CYS A 131 -15.62 -6.65 9.64
C CYS A 131 -14.86 -5.61 10.49
N ILE A 132 -13.72 -6.02 11.06
CA ILE A 132 -12.85 -5.13 11.84
C ILE A 132 -12.12 -4.17 10.89
N ASN A 133 -12.07 -2.88 11.23
CA ASN A 133 -11.33 -1.89 10.46
C ASN A 133 -9.83 -1.95 10.82
N VAL A 134 -8.97 -2.10 9.80
CA VAL A 134 -7.52 -1.97 9.94
C VAL A 134 -7.02 -0.79 9.11
N HIS A 135 -6.26 0.09 9.77
CA HIS A 135 -5.64 1.25 9.14
C HIS A 135 -4.15 0.96 8.94
N ILE A 136 -3.70 1.06 7.68
CA ILE A 136 -2.35 0.66 7.27
C ILE A 136 -1.67 1.83 6.58
N LEU A 137 -0.51 2.23 7.10
CA LEU A 137 0.38 3.14 6.41
C LEU A 137 1.26 2.31 5.46
N VAL A 138 1.14 2.61 4.17
CA VAL A 138 1.92 2.00 3.09
C VAL A 138 3.12 2.89 2.81
N VAL A 139 4.31 2.34 2.96
CA VAL A 139 5.57 3.07 2.90
C VAL A 139 6.48 2.45 1.85
N PRO A 140 6.79 3.15 0.75
CA PRO A 140 7.84 2.70 -0.15
C PRO A 140 9.20 2.85 0.55
N LEU A 141 9.97 1.78 0.55
CA LEU A 141 11.35 1.68 1.02
C LEU A 141 12.25 1.43 -0.18
N THR A 142 13.28 2.24 -0.35
CA THR A 142 14.32 1.97 -1.35
C THR A 142 15.43 1.16 -0.69
N ILE A 143 15.69 -0.05 -1.21
CA ILE A 143 16.72 -0.97 -0.74
C ILE A 143 17.53 -1.39 -1.96
N ASP A 144 18.80 -1.02 -2.00
CA ASP A 144 19.73 -1.40 -3.09
C ASP A 144 19.16 -1.14 -4.49
N ASP A 145 18.59 0.06 -4.69
CA ASP A 145 17.90 0.55 -5.90
C ASP A 145 16.53 -0.08 -6.22
N ASP A 146 16.08 -1.08 -5.47
CA ASP A 146 14.73 -1.64 -5.56
C ASP A 146 13.76 -0.91 -4.61
N VAL A 147 12.52 -0.69 -5.07
CA VAL A 147 11.46 -0.11 -4.24
C VAL A 147 10.60 -1.25 -3.69
N GLU A 148 10.76 -1.55 -2.41
CA GLU A 148 9.87 -2.43 -1.66
C GLU A 148 8.75 -1.64 -0.99
N VAL A 149 7.57 -2.24 -0.88
CA VAL A 149 6.45 -1.61 -0.19
C VAL A 149 6.25 -2.26 1.18
N HIS A 150 6.35 -1.46 2.24
CA HIS A 150 6.16 -1.90 3.61
C HIS A 150 4.81 -1.44 4.16
N ALA A 151 4.17 -2.28 4.96
CA ALA A 151 2.90 -1.98 5.63
C ALA A 151 3.14 -1.80 7.13
N MET A 152 2.72 -0.67 7.67
CA MET A 152 2.78 -0.38 9.11
C MET A 152 1.36 -0.25 9.66
N PHE A 153 1.08 -0.84 10.81
CA PHE A 153 -0.20 -0.66 11.49
C PHE A 153 -0.29 0.76 12.04
N ILE A 154 -1.39 1.45 11.79
CA ILE A 154 -1.66 2.76 12.37
C ILE A 154 -2.40 2.56 13.69
N LYS A 155 -1.71 2.85 14.80
CA LYS A 155 -2.30 2.77 16.14
C LYS A 155 -3.10 4.02 16.47
N ASP A 156 -2.54 5.18 16.18
CA ASP A 156 -3.21 6.47 16.39
C ASP A 156 -3.46 7.12 15.03
N PHE A 157 -4.67 6.90 14.52
CA PHE A 157 -5.06 7.37 13.21
C PHE A 157 -5.05 8.89 13.12
N ASP A 158 -5.59 9.57 14.13
CA ASP A 158 -5.73 11.02 14.13
C ASP A 158 -4.36 11.72 14.15
N LEU A 159 -3.38 11.16 14.86
CA LEU A 159 -2.00 11.64 14.86
C LEU A 159 -1.25 11.36 13.55
N VAL A 160 -1.52 10.20 12.92
CA VAL A 160 -1.04 9.95 11.56
C VAL A 160 -1.62 11.04 10.68
N VAL A 161 -2.94 11.15 10.50
CA VAL A 161 -3.50 12.10 9.53
C VAL A 161 -3.44 13.59 9.94
N GLY A 162 -2.90 13.91 11.12
CA GLY A 162 -2.74 15.29 11.60
C GLY A 162 -4.07 15.98 11.92
N GLY A 163 -5.11 15.21 12.26
CA GLY A 163 -6.46 15.71 12.43
C GLY A 163 -7.45 14.62 12.85
N LYS A 164 -8.65 15.04 13.26
CA LYS A 164 -9.74 14.12 13.59
C LYS A 164 -10.62 13.87 12.36
N LEU A 165 -10.79 12.61 11.96
CA LEU A 165 -11.73 12.24 10.89
C LEU A 165 -13.15 12.14 11.44
N CYS A 166 -14.14 12.59 10.67
CA CYS A 166 -15.54 12.45 11.07
C CYS A 166 -15.94 10.98 11.08
N GLU A 167 -16.31 10.47 12.25
CA GLU A 167 -16.76 9.09 12.47
C GLU A 167 -18.05 8.73 11.72
N LYS A 168 -18.90 9.73 11.39
CA LYS A 168 -20.14 9.50 10.66
C LYS A 168 -19.90 9.27 9.16
N CYS A 169 -19.08 10.10 8.51
CA CYS A 169 -18.88 10.02 7.06
C CYS A 169 -17.56 9.37 6.64
N ASN A 170 -16.57 9.26 7.52
CA ASN A 170 -15.20 8.82 7.23
C ASN A 170 -14.52 9.54 6.05
N GLN A 171 -15.00 10.75 5.72
CA GLN A 171 -14.57 11.54 4.56
C GLN A 171 -13.98 12.90 4.94
N LYS A 172 -14.50 13.55 5.99
CA LYS A 172 -14.07 14.90 6.38
C LYS A 172 -13.04 14.83 7.51
N LEU A 173 -11.82 15.29 7.22
CA LEU A 173 -10.73 15.44 8.19
C LEU A 173 -10.71 16.87 8.75
N PHE A 174 -10.54 16.99 10.07
CA PHE A 174 -10.45 18.24 10.79
C PHE A 174 -9.08 18.36 11.44
N SER A 175 -8.23 19.25 10.95
CA SER A 175 -6.92 19.46 11.57
C SER A 175 -7.07 19.96 13.01
N LEU A 176 -6.40 19.28 13.94
CA LEU A 176 -6.34 19.68 15.35
C LEU A 176 -5.58 21.00 15.55
N HIS A 177 -4.78 21.42 14.56
CA HIS A 177 -4.04 22.68 14.59
C HIS A 177 -4.86 23.88 14.08
N SER A 178 -6.07 23.66 13.56
CA SER A 178 -6.94 24.76 13.13
C SER A 178 -7.47 25.54 14.33
N ARG A 179 -7.33 26.87 14.30
CA ARG A 179 -7.93 27.78 15.31
C ARG A 179 -9.45 27.65 15.41
N ASN A 180 -10.09 27.10 14.39
CA ASN A 180 -11.54 26.92 14.31
C ASN A 180 -11.97 25.45 14.45
N TYR A 181 -11.06 24.55 14.83
CA TYR A 181 -11.29 23.10 14.90
C TYR A 181 -12.62 22.76 15.58
N GLN A 182 -12.82 23.22 16.82
CA GLN A 182 -14.00 22.92 17.65
C GLN A 182 -15.30 23.26 16.91
N ARG A 183 -15.40 24.52 16.45
CA ARG A 183 -16.60 25.06 15.79
C ARG A 183 -16.90 24.33 14.48
N ASP A 184 -15.87 24.06 13.68
CA ASP A 184 -16.04 23.46 12.36
C ASP A 184 -16.38 21.96 12.48
N PHE A 185 -15.77 21.27 13.45
CA PHE A 185 -16.07 19.87 13.78
C PHE A 185 -17.50 19.71 14.30
N GLU A 186 -17.92 20.49 15.30
CA GLU A 186 -19.28 20.44 15.87
C GLU A 186 -20.35 20.74 14.80
N ARG A 187 -20.13 21.78 14.00
CA ARG A 187 -21.04 22.15 12.90
C ARG A 187 -21.18 21.03 11.88
N HIS A 188 -20.09 20.34 11.55
CA HIS A 188 -20.14 19.19 10.66
C HIS A 188 -20.88 18.03 11.32
N MET A 189 -20.57 17.70 12.57
CA MET A 189 -21.21 16.57 13.28
C MET A 189 -22.74 16.73 13.39
N LEU A 190 -23.24 17.97 13.50
CA LEU A 190 -24.68 18.28 13.48
C LEU A 190 -25.33 18.02 12.12
N LYS A 191 -24.62 18.25 11.01
CA LYS A 191 -25.16 18.17 9.64
C LYS A 191 -24.78 16.89 8.90
N CYS A 192 -23.82 16.13 9.42
CA CYS A 192 -23.27 14.97 8.74
C CYS A 192 -24.29 13.82 8.72
N GLN A 193 -24.67 13.41 7.50
CA GLN A 193 -25.67 12.36 7.23
C GLN A 193 -25.04 10.98 6.97
N GLY A 194 -23.73 10.85 7.16
CA GLY A 194 -23.00 9.62 6.83
C GLY A 194 -22.20 9.73 5.53
N PRO A 195 -21.65 8.61 5.00
CA PRO A 195 -20.82 8.63 3.81
C PRO A 195 -21.62 9.12 2.59
N ILE A 196 -21.14 10.16 1.93
CA ILE A 196 -21.83 10.83 0.80
C ILE A 196 -21.84 9.95 -0.46
N SER A 197 -21.05 8.88 -0.51
CA SER A 197 -21.16 7.83 -1.53
C SER A 197 -20.47 6.54 -1.08
N LYS A 198 -21.05 5.39 -1.43
CA LYS A 198 -20.35 4.10 -1.49
C LYS A 198 -19.42 4.12 -2.71
N LYS A 199 -18.33 4.89 -2.68
CA LYS A 199 -17.30 4.71 -3.71
C LYS A 199 -16.63 3.37 -3.46
N LYS A 200 -17.10 2.32 -4.14
CA LYS A 200 -16.24 1.19 -4.52
C LYS A 200 -15.19 1.78 -5.45
N VAL A 201 -14.03 2.14 -4.92
CA VAL A 201 -12.88 2.42 -5.75
C VAL A 201 -12.39 1.05 -6.24
N ARG A 202 -12.75 0.68 -7.47
CA ARG A 202 -11.99 -0.32 -8.22
C ARG A 202 -10.68 0.35 -8.62
N LEU A 203 -9.57 -0.12 -8.08
CA LEU A 203 -8.25 0.23 -8.58
C LEU A 203 -7.89 -0.85 -9.59
N ASP A 204 -8.11 -0.58 -10.86
CA ASP A 204 -7.31 -1.22 -11.90
C ASP A 204 -5.90 -0.63 -11.79
N TYR A 205 -5.13 -1.13 -10.82
CA TYR A 205 -3.71 -0.79 -10.73
C TYR A 205 -2.98 -1.63 -11.77
N THR A 206 -2.95 -1.14 -13.01
CA THR A 206 -1.97 -1.62 -13.98
C THR A 206 -0.70 -0.80 -13.72
N PRO A 207 0.40 -1.41 -13.26
CA PRO A 207 1.63 -0.66 -13.05
C PRO A 207 2.03 -0.01 -14.38
N VAL A 208 2.29 1.30 -14.34
CA VAL A 208 2.87 2.01 -15.49
C VAL A 208 4.28 1.45 -15.67
N VAL A 209 4.43 0.57 -16.65
CA VAL A 209 5.75 0.19 -17.16
C VAL A 209 6.33 1.46 -17.75
N GLN A 210 7.29 2.08 -17.06
CA GLN A 210 8.14 3.09 -17.66
C GLN A 210 9.03 2.38 -18.70
N SER A 211 8.52 2.23 -19.91
CA SER A 211 9.34 1.89 -21.06
C SER A 211 10.36 3.01 -21.23
N ARG A 212 11.63 2.70 -20.99
CA ARG A 212 12.76 3.56 -21.34
C ARG A 212 12.74 3.79 -22.85
N GLU A 213 12.16 4.90 -23.29
CA GLU A 213 12.39 5.40 -24.65
C GLU A 213 13.82 5.93 -24.71
N THR A 214 14.69 5.13 -25.32
CA THR A 214 16.00 5.58 -25.81
C THR A 214 15.77 6.75 -26.77
N ARG A 215 16.19 7.93 -26.33
CA ARG A 215 16.23 9.17 -27.10
C ARG A 215 17.23 9.04 -28.25
N SER A 216 16.79 8.51 -29.39
CA SER A 216 17.50 8.64 -30.67
C SER A 216 17.05 9.95 -31.32
N GLN A 217 18.03 10.81 -31.60
CA GLN A 217 17.86 12.08 -32.28
C GLN A 217 17.29 11.87 -33.68
N ASN A 218 16.22 12.60 -34.03
CA ASN A 218 15.97 13.02 -35.40
C ASN A 218 15.15 14.31 -35.38
N SER A 219 15.87 15.43 -35.32
CA SER A 219 15.37 16.72 -35.74
C SER A 219 15.48 16.82 -37.26
N GLN A 220 14.36 17.02 -37.95
CA GLN A 220 14.13 18.13 -38.90
C GLN A 220 12.87 17.83 -39.74
N ILE A 221 11.76 18.47 -39.38
CA ILE A 221 11.09 19.56 -40.13
C ILE A 221 10.17 19.04 -41.25
N ASN A 222 8.87 19.08 -40.93
CA ASN A 222 7.78 19.14 -41.90
C ASN A 222 7.85 20.42 -42.73
N GLY A 223 7.56 20.32 -44.02
CA GLY A 223 7.28 21.49 -44.85
C GLY A 223 6.79 21.15 -46.25
N GLN A 224 5.52 21.46 -46.47
CA GLN A 224 4.89 21.79 -47.77
C GLN A 224 4.27 20.66 -48.59
N ILE A 225 2.95 20.54 -48.38
CA ILE A 225 1.98 20.21 -49.43
C ILE A 225 1.94 21.39 -50.41
N ASN A 226 2.17 21.14 -51.71
CA ASN A 226 1.40 21.76 -52.78
C ASN A 226 1.58 21.04 -54.12
N THR A 227 0.42 20.71 -54.69
CA THR A 227 0.04 20.69 -56.10
C THR A 227 1.04 20.15 -57.15
N LEU A 228 0.59 19.19 -57.96
CA LEU A 228 0.57 19.30 -59.43
C LEU A 228 -0.19 18.10 -60.06
N ARG A 229 -1.07 18.43 -61.00
CA ARG A 229 -1.89 17.54 -61.84
C ARG A 229 -1.10 17.13 -63.11
N PRO A 230 -1.66 16.31 -64.03
CA PRO A 230 -1.04 15.09 -64.58
C PRO A 230 -0.33 15.26 -65.94
N ARG A 231 0.45 14.25 -66.39
CA ARG A 231 0.38 13.68 -67.77
C ARG A 231 1.47 12.62 -68.10
N LYS A 232 0.97 11.50 -68.66
CA LYS A 232 1.41 10.75 -69.87
C LYS A 232 2.64 9.83 -69.87
N ARG A 233 2.30 8.54 -70.12
CA ARG A 233 2.71 7.61 -71.21
C ARG A 233 4.18 7.14 -71.32
N GLY A 234 4.31 5.81 -71.34
CA GLY A 234 5.34 5.04 -72.06
C GLY A 234 5.58 3.67 -71.41
N LYS A 235 4.79 2.63 -71.73
CA LYS A 235 5.08 1.53 -72.70
C LYS A 235 6.37 0.73 -72.40
N THR A 236 6.17 -0.52 -71.95
CA THR A 236 6.92 -1.76 -72.30
C THR A 236 6.11 -2.92 -71.71
N LYS A 237 5.17 -3.55 -72.44
CA LYS A 237 5.32 -4.73 -73.31
C LYS A 237 6.16 -5.87 -72.71
N ASP A 238 5.45 -6.83 -72.10
CA ASP A 238 5.83 -8.24 -72.08
C ASP A 238 5.89 -8.80 -73.51
N LYS A 239 6.82 -9.73 -73.74
CA LYS A 239 6.62 -10.93 -74.57
C LYS A 239 7.79 -11.91 -74.43
N ASN A 240 7.39 -13.14 -74.11
CA ASN A 240 8.06 -14.44 -74.24
C ASN A 240 9.16 -14.79 -73.26
#